data_AF-A0A947JEN4-F1
#
_entry.id   AF-A0A947JEN4-F1
#
_cell.length_a   1.000
_cell.length_b   1.000
_cell.length_c   1.000
_cell.angle_alpha   90.00
_cell.angle_beta   90.00
_cell.angle_gamma   90.00
#
_symmetry.space_group_name_H-M   'P 1'
#
loop_
_entity.id
_entity.type
_entity.pdbx_description
1 polymer ?
#
loop_
_entity_poly.entity_id
_entity_poly.type
_entity_poly.pdbx_seq_one_letter_code
_entity_poly.pdbx_strand_id
1 'polypeptide(L)'
;MKPLLGVQLNRSHPLAKGLVGCWVMNEGAGNKIYDLSGNGNDGSFPGGTANPLWKPGRTGPALKFDGVNDYVEKTSFTQITSAITISAWIYPNTYGSHANGLGRMVTGGLSGSAKYSFALNKDFSGLGTNNLIFNDGDEW
;
A
#
# COMPACT_ATOMS: atom_id res chain seq x y z
N MET A 1 3.04 2.31 19.16
CA MET A 1 1.86 3.21 19.09
C MET A 1 2.02 4.06 17.84
N LYS A 2 0.96 4.36 17.07
CA LYS A 2 1.08 5.28 15.92
C LYS A 2 1.37 6.71 16.41
N PRO A 3 2.14 7.53 15.65
CA PRO A 3 2.33 8.93 15.99
C PRO A 3 1.00 9.70 15.95
N LEU A 4 0.93 10.81 16.67
CA LEU A 4 -0.21 11.75 16.61
C LEU A 4 -0.28 12.40 15.22
N LEU A 5 -1.48 12.84 14.83
CA LEU A 5 -1.68 13.56 13.58
C LEU A 5 -0.90 14.89 13.61
N GLY A 6 -0.22 15.23 12.51
CA GLY A 6 0.59 16.44 12.39
C GLY A 6 2.04 16.33 12.88
N VAL A 7 2.43 15.21 13.50
CA VAL A 7 3.83 14.95 13.88
C VAL A 7 4.71 14.94 12.63
N GLN A 8 5.84 15.64 12.73
CA GLN A 8 6.84 15.68 11.67
C GLN A 8 7.85 14.54 11.84
N LEU A 9 8.23 13.93 10.72
CA LEU A 9 9.28 12.93 10.68
C LEU A 9 10.64 13.58 11.01
N ASN A 10 11.43 12.96 11.89
CA ASN A 10 12.81 13.40 12.11
C ASN A 10 13.67 13.15 10.85
N ARG A 11 13.96 14.21 10.10
CA ARG A 11 14.73 14.16 8.84
C ARG A 11 16.23 13.89 9.01
N SER A 12 16.76 14.00 10.22
CA SER A 12 18.14 13.61 10.52
C SER A 12 18.28 12.10 10.76
N HIS A 13 17.18 11.38 11.01
CA HIS A 13 17.21 9.94 11.24
C HIS A 13 17.59 9.18 9.95
N PRO A 14 18.44 8.13 10.01
CA PRO A 14 18.83 7.38 8.82
C PRO A 14 17.65 6.79 8.03
N LEU A 15 16.63 6.28 8.72
CA LEU A 15 15.41 5.75 8.07
C LEU A 15 14.57 6.81 7.34
N ALA A 16 14.84 8.10 7.55
CA ALA A 16 14.20 9.18 6.80
C ALA A 16 14.92 9.49 5.47
N LYS A 17 16.16 9.01 5.29
CA LYS A 17 16.95 9.27 4.09
C LYS A 17 16.44 8.37 2.96
N GLY A 18 16.13 8.98 1.81
CA GLY A 18 15.58 8.25 0.65
C GLY A 18 14.11 7.83 0.80
N LEU A 19 13.41 8.26 1.85
CA LEU A 19 11.99 7.95 2.05
C LEU A 19 11.14 8.68 0.99
N VAL A 20 10.47 7.91 0.12
CA VAL A 20 9.65 8.44 -0.99
C VAL A 20 8.19 8.65 -0.58
N GLY A 21 7.65 7.79 0.27
CA GLY A 21 6.27 7.88 0.76
C GLY A 21 6.14 7.27 2.15
N CYS A 22 5.34 7.89 3.00
CA CYS A 22 5.07 7.40 4.35
C CYS A 22 3.63 7.66 4.75
N TRP A 23 2.78 6.65 4.60
CA TRP A 23 1.36 6.71 4.92
C TRP A 23 1.07 5.92 6.19
N VAL A 24 0.90 6.63 7.30
CA VAL A 24 0.69 6.02 8.62
C VAL A 24 -0.76 5.57 8.80
N MET A 25 -1.72 6.14 8.05
CA MET A 25 -3.15 5.87 8.17
C MET A 25 -3.65 6.10 9.60
N ASN A 26 -3.38 7.28 10.18
CA ASN A 26 -3.81 7.65 11.54
C ASN A 26 -4.94 8.70 11.55
N GLU A 27 -5.42 9.10 10.37
CA GLU A 27 -6.48 10.11 10.18
C GLU A 27 -7.82 9.63 10.75
N GLY A 28 -8.17 8.35 10.54
CA GLY A 28 -9.34 7.72 11.15
C GLY A 28 -10.70 8.14 10.59
N ALA A 29 -10.74 9.13 9.68
CA ALA A 29 -11.92 9.59 8.98
C ALA A 29 -11.54 10.30 7.67
N GLY A 30 -12.53 10.60 6.83
CA GLY A 30 -12.34 11.28 5.56
C GLY A 30 -11.76 10.37 4.47
N ASN A 31 -11.38 10.99 3.35
CA ASN A 31 -10.96 10.31 2.12
C ASN A 31 -9.51 10.61 1.70
N LYS A 32 -8.71 11.23 2.57
CA LYS A 32 -7.29 11.52 2.34
C LYS A 32 -6.41 10.74 3.30
N ILE A 33 -5.24 10.34 2.82
CA ILE A 33 -4.17 9.71 3.59
C ILE A 33 -2.91 10.54 3.39
N TYR A 34 -2.47 11.22 4.44
CA TYR A 34 -1.36 12.17 4.33
C TYR A 34 -0.01 11.46 4.24
N ASP A 35 0.85 11.99 3.38
CA ASP A 35 2.23 11.55 3.22
C ASP A 35 3.17 12.30 4.17
N LEU A 36 3.70 11.58 5.16
CA LEU A 36 4.68 12.12 6.10
C LEU A 36 6.10 12.19 5.54
N SER A 37 6.36 11.64 4.35
CA SER A 37 7.66 11.77 3.69
C SER A 37 7.92 13.19 3.19
N GLY A 38 6.90 14.05 3.16
CA GLY A 38 6.98 15.45 2.70
C GLY A 38 7.28 15.60 1.21
N ASN A 39 7.03 14.55 0.43
CA ASN A 39 7.15 14.59 -1.03
C ASN A 39 5.83 14.93 -1.73
N GLY A 40 4.75 15.15 -0.95
CA GLY A 40 3.45 15.48 -1.50
C GLY A 40 2.75 14.28 -2.13
N ASN A 41 3.04 13.06 -1.65
CA ASN A 41 2.43 11.84 -2.14
C ASN A 41 1.15 11.47 -1.39
N ASP A 42 0.36 12.46 -0.96
CA ASP A 42 -0.91 12.22 -0.29
C ASP A 42 -1.79 11.29 -1.13
N GLY A 43 -2.31 10.24 -0.50
CA GLY A 43 -3.26 9.32 -1.11
C GLY A 43 -4.69 9.83 -0.94
N SER A 44 -5.57 9.43 -1.86
CA SER A 44 -7.00 9.67 -1.75
C SER A 44 -7.82 8.45 -2.11
N PHE A 45 -9.01 8.33 -1.55
CA PHE A 45 -9.97 7.33 -1.98
C PHE A 45 -10.55 7.74 -3.35
N PRO A 46 -10.81 6.79 -4.25
CA PRO A 46 -11.30 7.10 -5.61
C PRO A 46 -12.73 7.65 -5.63
N GLY A 47 -13.50 7.49 -4.55
CA GLY A 47 -14.90 7.89 -4.48
C GLY A 47 -15.87 6.82 -4.96
N GLY A 48 -17.16 7.16 -5.01
CA GLY A 48 -18.22 6.25 -5.43
C GLY A 48 -18.34 5.02 -4.51
N THR A 49 -18.32 3.82 -5.10
CA THR A 49 -18.40 2.54 -4.37
C THR A 49 -17.05 1.93 -4.02
N ALA A 50 -15.94 2.52 -4.45
CA ALA A 50 -14.58 1.97 -4.33
C ALA A 50 -13.81 2.55 -3.12
N ASN A 51 -14.48 2.72 -1.99
CA ASN A 51 -13.92 3.41 -0.84
C ASN A 51 -13.60 2.45 0.32
N PRO A 52 -12.32 2.33 0.74
CA PRO A 52 -11.99 1.59 1.94
C PRO A 52 -12.62 2.24 3.17
N LEU A 53 -12.86 1.42 4.20
CA LEU A 53 -13.50 1.85 5.44
C LEU A 53 -12.47 2.01 6.57
N TRP A 54 -12.56 3.11 7.30
CA TRP A 54 -11.83 3.27 8.56
C TRP A 54 -12.33 2.27 9.62
N LYS A 55 -11.40 1.57 10.26
CA LYS A 55 -11.64 0.62 11.34
C LYS A 55 -10.56 0.71 12.41
N PRO A 56 -10.82 0.26 13.65
CA PRO A 56 -9.75 0.02 14.61
C PRO A 56 -8.76 -1.03 14.07
N GLY A 57 -7.47 -0.71 14.09
CA GLY A 57 -6.37 -1.61 13.77
C GLY A 57 -5.48 -1.88 14.98
N ARG A 58 -4.34 -2.55 14.74
CA ARG A 58 -3.42 -3.03 15.81
C ARG A 58 -2.92 -1.93 16.74
N THR A 59 -2.65 -0.73 16.22
CA THR A 59 -1.97 0.36 16.96
C THR A 59 -2.65 1.73 16.80
N GLY A 60 -3.90 1.74 16.35
CA GLY A 60 -4.68 2.93 16.02
C GLY A 60 -5.62 2.64 14.84
N PRO A 61 -6.22 3.68 14.22
CA PRO A 61 -7.04 3.52 13.01
C PRO A 61 -6.30 2.79 11.89
N ALA A 62 -7.03 2.10 11.02
CA ALA A 62 -6.52 1.43 9.83
C ALA A 62 -7.62 1.41 8.75
N LEU A 63 -7.22 1.14 7.51
CA LEU A 63 -8.16 0.94 6.41
C LEU A 63 -8.50 -0.55 6.27
N LYS A 64 -9.79 -0.84 6.16
CA LYS A 64 -10.33 -2.14 5.76
C LYS A 64 -10.76 -2.05 4.31
N PHE A 65 -10.22 -2.96 3.50
CA PHE A 65 -10.57 -3.14 2.10
C PHE A 65 -11.55 -4.32 1.99
N ASP A 66 -12.62 -4.16 1.22
CA ASP A 66 -13.67 -5.17 1.07
C ASP A 66 -13.30 -6.33 0.12
N GLY A 67 -12.24 -6.17 -0.66
CA GLY A 67 -11.76 -7.15 -1.63
C GLY A 67 -12.46 -7.12 -2.98
N VAL A 68 -13.29 -6.10 -3.24
CA VAL A 68 -14.01 -5.89 -4.50
C VAL A 68 -13.30 -4.84 -5.35
N ASN A 69 -13.29 -3.58 -4.91
CA ASN A 69 -12.77 -2.46 -5.69
C ASN A 69 -12.13 -1.35 -4.85
N ASP A 70 -11.95 -1.54 -3.54
CA ASP A 70 -11.34 -0.55 -2.66
C ASP A 70 -9.84 -0.36 -2.91
N TYR A 71 -9.39 0.89 -2.97
CA TYR A 71 -7.96 1.24 -2.94
C TYR A 71 -7.74 2.67 -2.44
N VAL A 72 -6.48 2.98 -2.12
CA VAL A 72 -5.99 4.36 -1.95
C VAL A 72 -5.08 4.65 -3.13
N GLU A 73 -5.30 5.78 -3.80
CA GLU A 73 -4.56 6.15 -4.99
C GLU A 73 -3.77 7.46 -4.80
N LYS A 74 -2.56 7.49 -5.37
CA LYS A 74 -1.87 8.72 -5.75
C LYS A 74 -1.68 8.70 -7.26
N THR A 75 -2.39 9.60 -7.97
CA THR A 75 -2.21 9.78 -9.41
C THR A 75 -0.85 10.43 -9.69
N SER A 76 -0.18 10.02 -10.76
CA SER A 76 1.14 10.56 -11.17
C SER A 76 2.21 10.42 -10.09
N PHE A 77 2.53 9.18 -9.71
CA PHE A 77 3.63 8.84 -8.80
C PHE A 77 4.90 8.55 -9.61
N THR A 78 5.81 9.53 -9.72
CA THR A 78 6.98 9.47 -10.63
C THR A 78 8.33 9.35 -9.91
N GLN A 79 8.35 9.32 -8.58
CA GLN A 79 9.58 9.38 -7.79
C GLN A 79 10.29 8.03 -7.61
N ILE A 80 9.71 6.95 -8.10
CA ILE A 80 10.37 5.63 -8.15
C ILE A 80 11.07 5.52 -9.50
N THR A 81 12.39 5.63 -9.47
CA THR A 81 13.26 5.61 -10.66
C THR A 81 14.34 4.52 -10.61
N SER A 82 14.37 3.73 -9.53
CA SER A 82 15.35 2.67 -9.28
C SER A 82 14.75 1.61 -8.35
N ALA A 83 15.58 0.67 -7.91
CA ALA A 83 15.23 -0.30 -6.86
C ALA A 83 14.56 0.38 -5.65
N ILE A 84 13.56 -0.29 -5.10
CA ILE A 84 12.74 0.21 -3.99
C ILE A 84 12.73 -0.76 -2.83
N THR A 85 12.35 -0.25 -1.67
CA THR A 85 11.98 -1.07 -0.50
C THR A 85 10.58 -0.66 -0.06
N ILE A 86 9.75 -1.65 0.24
CA ILE A 86 8.40 -1.43 0.77
C ILE A 86 8.31 -2.08 2.14
N SER A 87 7.73 -1.37 3.10
CA SER A 87 7.42 -1.89 4.43
C SER A 87 6.01 -1.48 4.81
N ALA A 88 5.22 -2.41 5.33
CA ALA A 88 3.83 -2.18 5.67
C ALA A 88 3.34 -3.12 6.78
N TRP A 89 2.34 -2.65 7.52
CA TRP A 89 1.54 -3.47 8.43
C TRP A 89 0.26 -3.88 7.70
N ILE A 90 0.12 -5.18 7.39
CA ILE A 90 -1.07 -5.71 6.72
C ILE A 90 -1.68 -6.85 7.56
N TYR A 91 -3.00 -6.93 7.57
CA TYR A 91 -3.76 -8.07 8.08
C TYR A 91 -4.59 -8.65 6.92
N PRO A 92 -4.08 -9.66 6.21
CA PRO A 92 -4.77 -10.22 5.05
C PRO A 92 -5.87 -11.19 5.49
N ASN A 93 -7.10 -11.00 4.99
CA ASN A 93 -8.21 -11.94 5.18
C ASN A 93 -8.21 -13.07 4.13
N THR A 94 -7.60 -12.82 2.96
CA THR A 94 -7.44 -13.79 1.86
C THR A 94 -6.12 -13.53 1.15
N TYR A 95 -5.69 -14.46 0.29
CA TYR A 95 -4.49 -14.33 -0.54
C TYR A 95 -4.72 -13.57 -1.85
N GLY A 96 -5.95 -13.11 -2.13
CA GLY A 96 -6.37 -12.54 -3.41
C GLY A 96 -7.51 -13.34 -4.06
N SER A 97 -8.50 -12.64 -4.61
CA SER A 97 -9.71 -13.20 -5.25
C SER A 97 -9.73 -13.03 -6.77
N HIS A 98 -8.78 -12.27 -7.34
CA HIS A 98 -8.70 -12.03 -8.78
C HIS A 98 -8.14 -13.26 -9.52
N ALA A 99 -8.47 -13.40 -10.81
CA ALA A 99 -8.13 -14.57 -11.65
C ALA A 99 -6.63 -14.94 -11.67
N ASN A 100 -5.75 -13.99 -11.36
CA ASN A 100 -4.30 -14.20 -11.32
C ASN A 100 -3.76 -14.53 -9.91
N GLY A 101 -4.62 -14.67 -8.90
CA GLY A 101 -4.24 -15.15 -7.55
C GLY A 101 -3.51 -14.18 -6.64
N LEU A 102 -3.35 -12.93 -7.07
CA LEU A 102 -2.57 -11.93 -6.32
C LEU A 102 -3.45 -11.03 -5.44
N GLY A 103 -3.24 -11.10 -4.13
CA GLY A 103 -3.71 -10.13 -3.14
C GLY A 103 -2.75 -8.96 -3.08
N ARG A 104 -2.91 -8.00 -4.01
CA ARG A 104 -2.04 -6.82 -4.13
C ARG A 104 -2.24 -5.89 -2.93
N MET A 105 -1.14 -5.55 -2.25
CA MET A 105 -1.14 -4.63 -1.10
C MET A 105 -0.58 -3.26 -1.51
N VAL A 106 0.46 -3.26 -2.34
CA VAL A 106 0.99 -2.06 -3.01
C VAL A 106 1.23 -2.41 -4.47
N THR A 107 0.83 -1.52 -5.37
CA THR A 107 1.10 -1.68 -6.81
C THR A 107 1.37 -0.31 -7.42
N GLY A 108 2.35 -0.25 -8.31
CA GLY A 108 2.57 0.90 -9.19
C GLY A 108 2.36 0.50 -10.64
N GLY A 109 1.82 1.40 -11.45
CA GLY A 109 1.45 1.14 -12.84
C GLY A 109 -0.07 1.01 -13.04
N LEU A 110 -0.50 0.92 -14.29
CA LEU A 110 -1.92 0.79 -14.65
C LEU A 110 -2.40 -0.65 -14.43
N SER A 111 -3.71 -0.83 -14.27
CA SER A 111 -4.31 -2.18 -14.22
C SER A 111 -3.88 -3.00 -15.45
N GLY A 112 -3.35 -4.21 -15.21
CA GLY A 112 -2.79 -5.07 -16.26
C GLY A 112 -1.32 -4.81 -16.63
N SER A 113 -0.70 -3.73 -16.16
CA SER A 113 0.72 -3.38 -16.42
C SER A 113 1.38 -2.82 -15.15
N ALA A 114 1.32 -3.59 -14.07
CA ALA A 114 1.98 -3.23 -12.83
C ALA A 114 3.50 -3.22 -13.06
N LYS A 115 4.12 -2.05 -12.88
CA LYS A 115 5.58 -1.86 -12.91
C LYS A 115 6.26 -2.43 -11.67
N TYR A 116 5.56 -2.47 -10.54
CA TYR A 116 6.02 -3.17 -9.35
C TYR A 116 4.81 -3.54 -8.50
N SER A 117 4.96 -4.57 -7.67
CA SER A 117 3.94 -4.93 -6.69
C SER A 117 4.52 -5.62 -5.45
N PHE A 118 3.88 -5.36 -4.32
CA PHE A 118 4.02 -6.13 -3.09
C PHE A 118 2.69 -6.82 -2.83
N ALA A 119 2.67 -8.14 -2.91
CA ALA A 119 1.45 -8.92 -2.96
C ALA A 119 1.57 -10.25 -2.22
N LEU A 120 0.44 -10.76 -1.77
CA LEU A 120 0.30 -12.17 -1.43
C LEU A 120 -0.06 -12.93 -2.69
N ASN A 121 0.53 -14.10 -2.87
CA ASN A 121 0.23 -14.98 -3.99
C ASN A 121 -0.43 -16.26 -3.49
N LYS A 122 -1.56 -16.58 -4.11
CA LYS A 122 -2.24 -17.85 -3.95
C LYS A 122 -1.75 -18.80 -5.02
N ASP A 123 -1.15 -19.91 -4.60
CA ASP A 123 -0.85 -20.98 -5.54
C ASP A 123 -2.13 -21.71 -5.95
N PHE A 124 -2.37 -21.82 -7.26
CA PHE A 124 -3.46 -22.60 -7.86
C PHE A 124 -3.00 -23.92 -8.46
N SER A 125 -1.68 -24.12 -8.61
CA SER A 125 -1.12 -25.34 -9.19
C SER A 125 -1.29 -26.56 -8.26
N GLY A 126 -1.49 -26.32 -6.96
CA GLY A 126 -1.56 -27.37 -5.94
C GLY A 126 -0.20 -28.02 -5.65
N LEU A 127 0.88 -27.47 -6.21
CA LEU A 127 2.24 -28.02 -6.15
C LEU A 127 3.17 -27.16 -5.27
N GLY A 128 2.70 -26.04 -4.72
CA GLY A 128 3.47 -25.09 -3.91
C GLY A 128 2.70 -24.51 -2.71
N THR A 129 3.31 -23.49 -2.08
CA THR A 129 2.75 -22.79 -0.90
C THR A 129 2.37 -21.35 -1.25
N ASN A 130 1.32 -20.84 -0.60
CA ASN A 130 1.01 -19.41 -0.69
C ASN A 130 2.17 -18.61 -0.08
N ASN A 131 2.62 -17.57 -0.78
CA ASN A 131 3.81 -16.81 -0.38
C ASN A 131 3.62 -15.29 -0.51
N LEU A 132 4.56 -14.57 0.09
CA LEU A 132 4.72 -13.13 -0.10
C LEU A 132 5.62 -12.90 -1.32
N ILE A 133 5.17 -12.11 -2.28
CA ILE A 133 5.89 -11.81 -3.51
C ILE A 133 6.16 -10.31 -3.59
N PHE A 134 7.37 -9.98 -4.01
CA PHE A 134 7.75 -8.68 -4.50
C PHE A 134 8.13 -8.81 -5.98
N ASN A 135 7.46 -8.05 -6.84
CA ASN A 135 7.78 -7.94 -8.26
C ASN A 135 8.25 -6.50 -8.50
N ASP A 136 9.43 -6.34 -9.08
CA ASP A 136 10.05 -5.06 -9.41
C ASP A 136 9.84 -4.64 -10.88
N GLY A 137 9.16 -5.47 -11.68
CA GLY A 137 8.78 -5.16 -13.06
C GLY A 137 9.81 -5.50 -14.12
N ASP A 138 10.95 -6.05 -13.72
CA ASP A 138 11.98 -6.50 -14.65
C ASP A 138 11.75 -7.99 -14.98
N GLU A 139 11.63 -8.30 -16.27
CA GLU A 139 11.70 -9.68 -16.76
C GLU A 139 13.19 -10.07 -16.85
N TRP A 140 13.59 -11.15 -16.20
CA TRP A 140 14.93 -11.74 -16.35
C TRP A 140 15.02 -12.61 -17.60
#